data_AF-A0A3M2ZZC1-F1
#
_entry.id   AF-A0A3M2ZZC1-F1
#
_cell.length_a   1.000
_cell.length_b   1.000
_cell.length_c   1.000
_cell.angle_alpha   90.00
_cell.angle_beta   90.00
_cell.angle_gamma   90.00
#
_symmetry.space_group_name_H-M   'P 1'
#
loop_
_entity.id
_entity.type
_entity.pdbx_description
1 polymer ?
#
loop_
_entity_poly.entity_id
_entity_poly.type
_entity_poly.pdbx_seq_one_letter_code
_entity_poly.pdbx_strand_id
1 'polypeptide(L)' 'EIFNMYHEIPSVAKKAAWGLKYTRSISDPKFETGTVDTDKELLRNLIAYYCVLEGIFFYCGFTQILSMG' A
#
# COMPACT_ATOMS: atom_id res chain seq x y z
N GLU A 1 20.30 -5.09 -6.19
CA GLU A 1 19.50 -6.33 -6.28
C GLU A 1 18.27 -6.31 -5.39
N ILE A 2 18.37 -6.49 -4.06
CA ILE A 2 17.19 -6.63 -3.19
C ILE A 2 16.18 -5.47 -3.28
N PHE A 3 16.64 -4.22 -3.31
CA PHE A 3 15.74 -3.08 -3.43
C PHE A 3 15.07 -2.93 -4.80
N ASN A 4 15.59 -3.57 -5.86
CA ASN A 4 14.98 -3.51 -7.19
C ASN A 4 13.91 -4.60 -7.41
N MET A 5 13.65 -5.45 -6.41
CA MET A 5 12.68 -6.54 -6.50
C MET A 5 11.25 -6.08 -6.84
N TYR A 6 10.87 -4.85 -6.48
CA TYR A 6 9.56 -4.30 -6.85
C TYR A 6 9.45 -3.91 -8.34
N HIS A 7 10.57 -3.89 -9.07
CA HIS A 7 10.58 -3.81 -10.53
C HIS A 7 10.79 -5.18 -11.19
N GLU A 8 11.60 -6.05 -10.57
CA GLU A 8 12.06 -7.30 -11.19
C GLU A 8 11.14 -8.50 -10.91
N ILE A 9 10.47 -8.54 -9.76
CA ILE A 9 9.63 -9.67 -9.36
C ILE A 9 8.15 -9.33 -9.57
N PRO A 10 7.43 -10.00 -10.50
CA PRO A 10 6.07 -9.63 -10.87
C PRO A 10 5.07 -9.61 -9.71
N SER A 11 5.19 -10.51 -8.74
CA SER A 11 4.29 -10.56 -7.57
C SER A 11 4.53 -9.39 -6.61
N VAL A 12 5.78 -8.96 -6.43
CA VAL A 12 6.14 -7.80 -5.60
C VAL A 12 5.75 -6.51 -6.32
N ALA A 13 6.03 -6.42 -7.62
CA ALA A 13 5.68 -5.29 -8.46
C ALA A 13 4.16 -5.02 -8.47
N LYS A 14 3.34 -6.07 -8.61
CA LYS A 14 1.88 -5.95 -8.57
C LYS A 14 1.36 -5.44 -7.23
N LYS A 15 1.93 -5.90 -6.11
CA LYS A 15 1.56 -5.42 -4.77
C LYS A 15 1.94 -3.95 -4.57
N ALA A 16 3.13 -3.55 -4.99
CA ALA A 16 3.58 -2.17 -4.92
C ALA A 16 2.74 -1.24 -5.80
N ALA A 17 2.48 -1.62 -7.06
CA ALA A 17 1.64 -0.87 -7.99
C ALA A 17 0.19 -0.72 -7.48
N TRP A 18 -0.35 -1.76 -6.84
CA TRP A 18 -1.66 -1.71 -6.20
C TRP A 18 -1.68 -0.66 -5.07
N GLY A 19 -0.68 -0.64 -4.19
CA GLY A 19 -0.59 0.34 -3.10
C GLY A 19 -0.50 1.78 -3.63
N LEU A 20 0.37 2.02 -4.61
CA LEU A 20 0.58 3.34 -5.22
C LEU A 20 -0.69 3.95 -5.81
N LYS A 21 -1.62 3.14 -6.32
CA LYS A 21 -2.91 3.62 -6.83
C LYS A 21 -3.69 4.42 -5.79
N TYR A 22 -3.63 4.02 -4.53
CA TYR A 22 -4.37 4.65 -3.43
C TYR A 22 -3.58 5.77 -2.76
N THR A 23 -2.26 5.79 -2.91
CA THR A 23 -1.39 6.87 -2.38
C THR A 23 -1.25 8.05 -3.32
N ARG A 24 -1.36 7.82 -4.64
CA ARG A 24 -1.13 8.87 -5.63
C ARG A 24 -2.10 10.04 -5.51
N SER A 25 -3.37 9.78 -5.21
CA SER A 25 -4.39 10.84 -5.15
C SER A 25 -4.22 11.77 -3.95
N ILE A 26 -3.82 11.25 -2.81
CA ILE A 26 -3.51 12.06 -1.62
C ILE A 26 -2.13 12.72 -1.67
N SER A 27 -1.28 12.33 -2.63
CA SER A 27 0.04 12.93 -2.83
C SER A 27 -0.01 14.22 -3.67
N ASP A 28 -1.20 14.58 -4.18
CA ASP A 28 -1.40 15.86 -4.87
C ASP A 28 -1.33 17.00 -3.84
N PRO A 29 -0.45 18.00 -4.02
CA PRO A 29 -0.35 19.15 -3.11
C PRO A 29 -1.62 20.00 -3.03
N LYS A 30 -2.58 19.81 -3.94
CA LYS A 30 -3.89 20.46 -3.92
C LYS A 30 -4.98 19.62 -3.25
N PHE A 31 -4.65 18.43 -2.75
CA PHE A 31 -5.63 17.58 -2.07
C PHE A 31 -6.07 18.23 -0.75
N GLU A 32 -7.38 18.46 -0.60
CA GLU A 32 -7.99 18.97 0.62
C GLU A 32 -9.19 18.11 1.05
N THR A 33 -9.26 17.84 2.34
CA THR A 33 -10.40 17.21 3.00
C THR A 33 -11.53 18.21 3.20
N GLY A 34 -12.76 17.72 3.43
CA GLY A 34 -13.92 18.57 3.77
C GLY A 34 -15.09 18.44 2.82
N THR A 35 -14.98 17.63 1.77
CA THR A 35 -16.12 17.16 0.98
C THR A 35 -16.27 15.66 1.15
N VAL A 36 -17.50 15.16 1.01
CA VAL A 36 -17.77 13.71 1.13
C VAL A 36 -16.91 12.88 0.17
N ASP A 37 -16.62 13.39 -1.02
CA ASP A 37 -15.82 12.66 -2.02
C ASP A 37 -14.33 12.65 -1.67
N THR A 38 -13.77 13.79 -1.23
CA THR A 38 -12.35 13.87 -0.82
C THR A 38 -12.09 13.13 0.49
N ASP A 39 -13.05 13.14 1.43
CA ASP A 39 -12.94 12.38 2.68
C ASP A 39 -13.03 10.87 2.43
N LYS A 40 -13.87 10.43 1.48
CA LYS A 40 -13.89 9.02 1.03
C LYS A 40 -12.58 8.61 0.37
N GLU A 41 -11.94 9.51 -0.36
CA GLU A 41 -10.64 9.26 -0.98
C GLU A 41 -9.54 9.09 0.07
N LEU A 42 -9.50 9.96 1.09
CA LEU A 42 -8.63 9.79 2.24
C LEU A 42 -8.90 8.46 2.96
N LEU A 43 -10.17 8.13 3.22
CA LEU A 43 -10.53 6.88 3.89
C LEU A 43 -10.08 5.64 3.11
N ARG A 44 -10.22 5.65 1.77
CA ARG A 44 -9.72 4.57 0.92
C ARG A 44 -8.21 4.42 1.01
N ASN A 45 -7.48 5.54 1.09
CA ASN A 45 -6.03 5.50 1.31
C ASN A 45 -5.68 4.84 2.66
N LEU A 46 -6.34 5.28 3.75
CA LEU A 46 -6.11 4.74 5.09
C LEU A 46 -6.37 3.23 5.14
N ILE A 47 -7.46 2.76 4.54
CA ILE A 47 -7.78 1.33 4.47
C ILE A 47 -6.72 0.58 3.64
N ALA A 48 -6.33 1.12 2.48
CA ALA A 48 -5.35 0.47 1.62
C ALA A 48 -3.97 0.35 2.31
N TYR A 49 -3.55 1.37 3.05
CA TYR A 49 -2.26 1.39 3.72
C TYR A 49 -2.30 0.57 5.03
N TYR A 50 -3.13 0.97 6.00
CA TYR A 50 -3.13 0.35 7.32
C TYR A 50 -3.73 -1.06 7.32
N CYS A 51 -4.88 -1.25 6.66
CA CYS A 51 -5.55 -2.55 6.73
C CYS A 51 -4.93 -3.57 5.76
N VAL A 52 -4.62 -3.17 4.53
CA VAL A 52 -4.15 -4.12 3.51
C VAL A 52 -2.63 -4.23 3.47
N LEU A 53 -1.91 -3.12 3.33
CA LEU A 53 -0.45 -3.16 3.21
C LEU A 53 0.18 -3.60 4.54
N GLU A 54 -0.12 -2.90 5.64
CA GLU A 54 0.41 -3.27 6.95
C GLU A 54 -0.32 -4.48 7.53
N GLY A 55 -1.66 -4.47 7.56
CA GLY A 55 -2.44 -5.52 8.22
C GLY A 55 -2.46 -6.88 7.52
N ILE A 56 -2.29 -6.95 6.20
CA ILE A 56 -2.33 -8.22 5.45
C ILE A 56 -0.97 -8.55 4.82
N PHE A 57 -0.39 -7.65 4.02
CA PHE A 57 0.84 -7.99 3.29
C PHE A 57 2.03 -8.17 4.22
N PHE A 58 2.22 -7.30 5.21
CA PHE A 58 3.32 -7.46 6.16
C PHE A 58 3.12 -8.67 7.07
N TYR A 59 1.92 -8.89 7.61
CA TYR A 59 1.64 -10.08 8.43
C TYR A 59 1.85 -11.39 7.68
N CYS A 60 1.48 -11.44 6.39
CA CYS A 60 1.78 -12.59 5.53
C CYS A 60 3.30 -12.79 5.37
N GLY A 61 4.09 -11.72 5.25
CA GLY A 61 5.55 -11.82 5.22
C GLY A 61 6.15 -12.24 6.57
N PHE A 62 5.61 -11.75 7.69
CA PHE A 62 6.08 -12.09 9.02
C PHE A 62 5.92 -13.58 9.30
N THR A 63 4.79 -14.20 8.94
CA THR A 63 4.62 -15.65 9.14
C THR A 63 5.68 -16.44 8.37
N GLN A 64 6.00 -16.07 7.13
CA GLN A 64 7.01 -16.76 6.33
C GLN A 64 8.40 -16.68 6.98
N ILE A 65 8.81 -15.49 7.41
CA ILE A 65 10.14 -15.28 8.01
C ILE A 65 10.23 -15.91 9.40
N LEU A 66 9.19 -15.79 10.22
CA LEU A 66 9.19 -16.34 11.59
C LEU A 66 9.02 -17.87 11.62
N SER A 67 8.46 -18.49 10.57
CA SER A 67 8.39 -19.95 10.44
C SER A 67 9.71 -20.62 10.02
N MET A 68 10.74 -19.85 9.68
CA MET A 68 12.08 -20.37 9.36
C MET A 68 12.99 -20.51 10.59
N GLY A 69 12.42 -20.36 11.81
CA GLY A 69 13.09 -20.62 13.09
C GLY A 69 13.26 -22.09 13.41
#